data_AF-A0A968PCW4-F1
#
_entry.id   AF-A0A968PCW4-F1
#
_cell.length_a   1.000
_cell.length_b   1.000
_cell.length_c   1.000
_cell.angle_alpha   90.00
_cell.angle_beta   90.00
_cell.angle_gamma   90.00
#
_symmetry.space_group_name_H-M   'P 1'
#
loop_
_entity.id
_entity.type
_entity.pdbx_description
1 polymer ?
#
loop_
_entity_poly.entity_id
_entity_poly.type
_entity_poly.pdbx_seq_one_letter_code
_entity_poly.pdbx_strand_id
1 'polypeptide(L)'
;MNPNPHAEIKVLGEALWLALPPEQAMNDLVVVRPRDEFEPIVLQVAEKMRHCAQHDALLAGLWLYIDDLEAAHRLCQTHEGTPTFDYWHAILHRREGDFGNSRYWLRRAAKQEFLQDKAQLAEALGLIDGVEAMQGNTGIRRNWFCGNVRSGGNFGEVWDKQRDLRSVDG
;
A
#
# COMPACT_ATOMS: atom_id res chain seq x y z
N MET A 1 10.98 -18.47 -30.43
CA MET A 1 11.22 -18.79 -29.01
C MET A 1 10.44 -17.79 -28.20
N ASN A 2 9.61 -18.22 -27.24
CA ASN A 2 9.01 -17.27 -26.30
C ASN A 2 10.12 -16.69 -25.41
N PRO A 3 10.13 -15.38 -25.14
CA PRO A 3 11.13 -14.79 -24.28
C PRO A 3 11.06 -15.37 -22.86
N ASN A 4 12.19 -15.38 -22.16
CA ASN A 4 12.24 -15.78 -20.76
C ASN A 4 11.41 -14.80 -19.92
N PRO A 5 10.40 -15.25 -19.14
CA PRO A 5 9.56 -14.36 -18.34
C PRO A 5 10.37 -13.51 -17.35
N HIS A 6 11.51 -14.01 -16.84
CA HIS A 6 12.39 -13.22 -15.98
C HIS A 6 13.00 -12.01 -16.69
N ALA A 7 13.35 -12.14 -17.98
CA ALA A 7 13.89 -11.02 -18.75
C ALA A 7 12.80 -9.97 -19.02
N GLU A 8 11.58 -10.40 -19.31
CA GLU A 8 10.43 -9.50 -19.50
C GLU A 8 10.08 -8.74 -18.21
N ILE A 9 10.02 -9.45 -17.07
CA ILE A 9 9.78 -8.83 -15.76
C ILE A 9 10.87 -7.80 -15.44
N LYS A 10 12.13 -8.11 -15.73
CA LYS A 10 13.24 -7.16 -15.53
C LYS A 10 13.03 -5.88 -16.34
N VAL A 11 12.68 -6.01 -17.62
CA VAL A 11 12.42 -4.87 -18.49
C VAL A 11 11.24 -4.03 -17.99
N LEU A 12 10.14 -4.68 -17.57
CA LEU A 12 8.99 -3.98 -17.00
C LEU A 12 9.34 -3.25 -15.69
N GLY A 13 10.11 -3.90 -14.82
CA GLY A 13 10.58 -3.29 -13.58
C GLY A 13 11.51 -2.10 -13.81
N GLU A 14 12.43 -2.19 -14.77
CA GLU A 14 13.30 -1.07 -15.18
C GLU A 14 12.48 0.09 -15.78
N ALA A 15 11.48 -0.21 -16.60
CA ALA A 15 10.59 0.80 -17.17
C ALA A 15 9.80 1.52 -16.07
N LEU A 16 9.25 0.79 -15.10
CA LEU A 16 8.56 1.38 -13.95
C LEU A 16 9.52 2.23 -13.12
N TRP A 17 10.72 1.73 -12.81
CA TRP A 17 11.71 2.45 -12.03
C TRP A 17 12.16 3.75 -12.69
N LEU A 18 12.34 3.74 -14.01
CA LEU A 18 12.73 4.92 -14.76
C LEU A 18 11.61 5.97 -14.80
N ALA A 19 10.37 5.52 -14.94
CA ALA A 19 9.21 6.39 -15.06
C ALA A 19 8.69 6.92 -13.71
N LEU A 20 8.83 6.12 -12.65
CA LEU A 20 8.53 6.45 -11.27
C LEU A 20 9.70 6.00 -10.39
N PRO A 21 10.74 6.84 -10.24
CA PRO A 21 11.88 6.54 -9.36
C PRO A 21 11.46 6.40 -7.90
N PRO A 22 12.14 5.60 -7.07
CA PRO A 22 11.76 5.37 -5.68
C PRO A 22 11.71 6.62 -4.82
N GLU A 23 12.48 7.66 -5.17
CA GLU A 23 12.47 8.94 -4.46
C GLU A 23 11.17 9.71 -4.70
N GLN A 24 10.45 9.37 -5.77
CA GLN A 24 9.15 9.95 -6.13
C GLN A 24 7.99 9.00 -5.83
N ALA A 25 8.25 7.69 -5.83
CA ALA A 25 7.29 6.69 -5.40
C ALA A 25 7.01 6.82 -3.91
N MET A 26 5.75 6.60 -3.51
CA MET A 26 5.33 6.61 -2.12
C MET A 26 5.74 7.88 -1.32
N ASN A 27 5.92 9.01 -2.00
CA ASN A 27 6.44 10.26 -1.43
C ASN A 27 5.44 10.95 -0.48
N ASP A 28 4.13 10.77 -0.75
CA ASP A 28 3.08 11.31 0.09
C ASP A 28 2.79 10.40 1.29
N LEU A 29 2.74 11.03 2.46
CA LEU A 29 2.44 10.34 3.72
C LEU A 29 1.01 9.81 3.75
N VAL A 30 0.05 10.62 3.30
CA VAL A 30 -1.35 10.23 3.15
C VAL A 30 -1.74 10.40 1.69
N VAL A 31 -2.08 9.30 1.04
CA VAL A 31 -2.39 9.27 -0.39
C VAL A 31 -3.76 9.87 -0.64
N VAL A 32 -3.86 10.68 -1.69
CA VAL A 32 -5.13 11.28 -2.13
C VAL A 32 -5.70 10.56 -3.36
N ARG A 33 -4.82 10.08 -4.24
CA ARG A 33 -5.19 9.33 -5.45
C ARG A 33 -4.07 8.38 -5.86
N PRO A 34 -4.40 7.27 -6.54
CA PRO A 34 -3.43 6.42 -7.21
C PRO A 34 -2.71 7.14 -8.37
N ARG A 35 -1.58 6.56 -8.79
CA ARG A 35 -0.84 6.92 -10.01
C ARG A 35 -1.21 5.96 -11.13
N ASP A 36 -2.46 6.06 -11.57
CA ASP A 36 -3.11 5.17 -12.54
C ASP A 36 -2.33 5.06 -13.87
N GLU A 37 -1.53 6.06 -14.21
CA GLU A 37 -0.65 6.02 -15.38
C GLU A 37 0.33 4.82 -15.38
N PHE A 38 0.61 4.22 -14.23
CA PHE A 38 1.50 3.07 -14.08
C PHE A 38 0.76 1.72 -13.91
N GLU A 39 -0.56 1.72 -13.74
CA GLU A 39 -1.38 0.50 -13.63
C GLU A 39 -1.10 -0.50 -14.76
N PRO A 40 -1.01 -0.10 -16.05
CA PRO A 40 -0.76 -1.05 -17.14
C PRO A 40 0.57 -1.79 -17.01
N ILE A 41 1.58 -1.19 -16.38
CA ILE A 41 2.87 -1.85 -16.14
C ILE A 41 2.71 -2.88 -15.03
N VAL A 42 2.02 -2.53 -13.93
CA VAL A 42 1.77 -3.44 -12.80
C VAL A 42 0.99 -4.68 -13.26
N LEU A 43 -0.06 -4.50 -14.07
CA LEU A 43 -0.85 -5.62 -14.62
C LEU A 43 -0.02 -6.53 -15.53
N GLN A 44 0.88 -5.96 -16.33
CA GLN A 44 1.80 -6.76 -17.14
C GLN A 44 2.76 -7.57 -16.27
N VAL A 45 3.34 -6.96 -15.22
CA VAL A 45 4.20 -7.69 -14.28
C VAL A 45 3.42 -8.83 -13.61
N ALA A 46 2.19 -8.58 -13.14
CA ALA A 46 1.32 -9.59 -12.55
C ALA A 46 1.14 -10.80 -13.49
N GLU A 47 0.75 -10.56 -14.75
CA GLU A 47 0.53 -11.62 -15.73
C GLU A 47 1.80 -12.47 -15.99
N LYS A 48 2.97 -11.83 -16.05
CA LYS A 48 4.25 -12.53 -16.22
C LYS A 48 4.66 -13.32 -14.98
N MET A 49 4.28 -12.84 -13.80
CA MET A 49 4.61 -13.44 -12.51
C MET A 49 3.55 -14.41 -11.99
N ARG A 50 2.45 -14.65 -12.71
CA ARG A 50 1.29 -15.43 -12.23
C ARG A 50 1.59 -16.84 -11.70
N HIS A 51 2.73 -17.41 -12.09
CA HIS A 51 3.18 -18.74 -11.64
C HIS A 51 4.22 -18.70 -10.51
N CYS A 52 4.66 -17.50 -10.10
CA CYS A 52 5.61 -17.32 -9.02
C CYS A 52 4.92 -17.49 -7.67
N ALA A 53 5.53 -18.25 -6.75
CA ALA A 53 4.96 -18.46 -5.41
C ALA A 53 4.80 -17.15 -4.61
N GLN A 54 5.60 -16.12 -4.91
CA GLN A 54 5.54 -14.80 -4.27
C GLN A 54 4.68 -13.78 -5.04
N HIS A 55 3.94 -14.21 -6.07
CA HIS A 55 3.19 -13.34 -6.97
C HIS A 55 2.37 -12.28 -6.24
N ASP A 56 1.45 -12.71 -5.36
CA ASP A 56 0.50 -11.80 -4.72
C ASP A 56 1.18 -10.84 -3.73
N ALA A 57 2.23 -11.31 -3.05
CA ALA A 57 2.98 -10.49 -2.10
C ALA A 57 3.77 -9.38 -2.82
N LEU A 58 4.34 -9.68 -3.99
CA LEU A 58 5.03 -8.69 -4.82
C LEU A 58 4.02 -7.74 -5.46
N LEU A 59 2.89 -8.25 -5.93
CA LEU A 59 1.84 -7.46 -6.53
C LEU A 59 1.23 -6.46 -5.53
N ALA A 60 1.00 -6.85 -4.28
CA ALA A 60 0.58 -5.93 -3.22
C ALA A 60 1.60 -4.79 -3.01
N GLY A 61 2.90 -5.10 -3.03
CA GLY A 61 3.96 -4.09 -2.96
C GLY A 61 3.98 -3.15 -4.17
N LEU A 62 3.73 -3.66 -5.37
CA LEU A 62 3.66 -2.84 -6.59
C LEU A 62 2.45 -1.90 -6.61
N TRP A 63 1.29 -2.36 -6.14
CA TRP A 63 0.12 -1.49 -5.97
C TRP A 63 0.40 -0.38 -4.96
N LEU A 64 1.05 -0.70 -3.83
CA LEU A 64 1.50 0.32 -2.89
C LEU A 64 2.51 1.28 -3.52
N TYR A 65 3.43 0.80 -4.36
CA TYR A 65 4.45 1.62 -5.01
C TYR A 65 3.85 2.72 -5.89
N ILE A 66 2.75 2.41 -6.57
CA ILE A 66 2.02 3.35 -7.44
C ILE A 66 0.86 4.05 -6.71
N ASP A 67 0.83 3.98 -5.38
CA ASP A 67 -0.17 4.63 -4.53
C ASP A 67 -1.61 4.11 -4.70
N ASP A 68 -1.80 2.95 -5.34
CA ASP A 68 -3.10 2.26 -5.41
C ASP A 68 -3.35 1.46 -4.13
N LEU A 69 -3.82 2.17 -3.11
CA LEU A 69 -4.15 1.58 -1.82
C LEU A 69 -5.35 0.61 -1.94
N GLU A 70 -6.26 0.82 -2.89
CA GLU A 70 -7.45 -0.04 -3.02
C GLU A 70 -7.07 -1.44 -3.53
N ALA A 71 -6.27 -1.51 -4.60
CA ALA A 71 -5.78 -2.77 -5.13
C ALA A 71 -4.85 -3.48 -4.14
N ALA A 72 -3.97 -2.74 -3.46
CA ALA A 72 -3.13 -3.29 -2.40
C ALA A 72 -3.97 -3.86 -1.24
N HIS A 73 -5.01 -3.14 -0.81
CA HIS A 73 -5.87 -3.54 0.32
C HIS A 73 -6.59 -4.85 0.01
N ARG A 74 -7.17 -4.99 -1.19
CA ARG A 74 -7.86 -6.23 -1.60
C ARG A 74 -6.96 -7.46 -1.51
N LEU A 75 -5.72 -7.35 -1.99
CA LEU A 75 -4.76 -8.45 -1.89
C LEU A 75 -4.40 -8.74 -0.44
N CYS A 76 -4.06 -7.71 0.35
CA CYS A 76 -3.73 -7.89 1.77
C CYS A 76 -4.86 -8.57 2.53
N GLN A 77 -6.10 -8.12 2.31
CA GLN A 77 -7.30 -8.65 2.95
C GLN A 77 -7.55 -10.13 2.56
N THR A 78 -7.23 -10.53 1.33
CA THR A 78 -7.38 -11.92 0.87
C THR A 78 -6.40 -12.87 1.56
N HIS A 79 -5.25 -12.36 2.02
CA HIS A 79 -4.15 -13.15 2.58
C HIS A 79 -3.84 -12.82 4.06
N GLU A 80 -4.80 -12.22 4.79
CA GLU A 80 -4.64 -11.86 6.19
C GLU A 80 -4.15 -13.02 7.07
N GLY A 81 -3.32 -12.69 8.06
CA GLY A 81 -2.67 -13.67 8.94
C GLY A 81 -1.42 -14.30 8.33
N THR A 82 -1.16 -14.08 7.04
CA THR A 82 0.15 -14.30 6.45
C THR A 82 1.03 -13.10 6.78
N PRO A 83 2.21 -13.28 7.43
CA PRO A 83 2.98 -12.15 7.93
C PRO A 83 3.36 -11.10 6.87
N THR A 84 3.50 -11.48 5.60
CA THR A 84 3.92 -10.56 4.53
C THR A 84 2.81 -9.61 4.15
N PHE A 85 1.59 -10.13 4.09
CA PHE A 85 0.41 -9.34 3.79
C PHE A 85 0.02 -8.47 4.98
N ASP A 86 0.11 -8.99 6.22
CA ASP A 86 -0.07 -8.18 7.42
C ASP A 86 0.95 -7.02 7.48
N TYR A 87 2.18 -7.22 6.98
CA TYR A 87 3.18 -6.15 6.87
C TYR A 87 2.78 -5.09 5.83
N TRP A 88 2.34 -5.52 4.63
CA TRP A 88 1.84 -4.60 3.62
C TRP A 88 0.60 -3.84 4.08
N HIS A 89 -0.31 -4.50 4.80
CA HIS A 89 -1.50 -3.89 5.41
C HIS A 89 -1.12 -2.79 6.41
N ALA A 90 -0.05 -3.00 7.18
CA ALA A 90 0.46 -2.00 8.10
C ALA A 90 0.96 -0.74 7.37
N ILE A 91 1.74 -0.93 6.29
CA ILE A 91 2.22 0.17 5.44
C ILE A 91 1.03 0.90 4.83
N LEU A 92 0.10 0.16 4.22
CA LEU A 92 -1.11 0.67 3.59
C LEU A 92 -1.91 1.58 4.52
N HIS A 93 -2.26 1.12 5.72
CA HIS A 93 -3.05 1.92 6.65
C HIS A 93 -2.29 3.15 7.17
N ARG A 94 -0.96 3.11 7.25
CA ARG A 94 -0.16 4.32 7.50
C ARG A 94 -0.38 5.34 6.39
N ARG A 95 -0.43 4.88 5.15
CA ARG A 95 -0.65 5.70 3.95
C ARG A 95 -2.08 6.18 3.76
N GLU A 96 -3.04 5.60 4.47
CA GLU A 96 -4.40 6.12 4.61
C GLU A 96 -4.51 7.16 5.74
N GLY A 97 -3.49 7.27 6.61
CA GLY A 97 -3.57 8.02 7.86
C GLY A 97 -4.32 7.30 8.98
N ASP A 98 -4.60 6.00 8.83
CA ASP A 98 -5.17 5.13 9.86
C ASP A 98 -4.05 4.46 10.67
N PHE A 99 -3.38 5.26 11.50
CA PHE A 99 -2.26 4.79 12.31
C PHE A 99 -2.66 3.73 13.36
N GLY A 100 -3.92 3.77 13.80
CA GLY A 100 -4.48 2.76 14.70
C GLY A 100 -4.44 1.36 14.08
N ASN A 101 -4.99 1.22 12.87
CA ASN A 101 -4.92 -0.04 12.13
C ASN A 101 -3.50 -0.35 11.67
N SER A 102 -2.71 0.64 11.27
CA SER A 102 -1.29 0.43 10.91
C SER A 102 -0.52 -0.29 12.03
N ARG A 103 -0.64 0.17 13.28
CA ARG A 103 -0.02 -0.50 14.44
C ARG A 103 -0.61 -1.88 14.70
N TYR A 104 -1.91 -2.07 14.53
CA TYR A 104 -2.56 -3.37 14.71
C TYR A 104 -1.96 -4.41 13.75
N TRP A 105 -1.91 -4.09 12.46
CA TRP A 105 -1.37 -4.97 11.44
C TRP A 105 0.13 -5.20 11.60
N LEU A 106 0.90 -4.18 11.97
CA LEU A 106 2.34 -4.34 12.20
C LEU A 106 2.64 -5.33 13.33
N ARG A 107 1.85 -5.32 14.41
CA ARG A 107 1.98 -6.30 15.50
C ARG A 107 1.68 -7.72 15.04
N ARG A 108 0.78 -7.91 14.07
CA ARG A 108 0.51 -9.24 13.50
C ARG A 108 1.62 -9.69 12.55
N ALA A 109 2.19 -8.73 11.82
CA ALA A 109 3.36 -8.92 10.97
C ALA A 109 4.64 -9.28 11.74
N ALA A 110 4.67 -9.14 13.07
CA ALA A 110 5.84 -9.44 13.91
C ALA A 110 6.35 -10.89 13.83
N LYS A 111 5.63 -11.79 13.14
CA LYS A 111 6.13 -13.12 12.79
C LYS A 111 7.10 -13.12 11.59
N GLN A 112 7.23 -12.00 10.88
CA GLN A 112 8.24 -11.80 9.84
C GLN A 112 9.64 -11.91 10.40
N GLU A 113 10.54 -12.58 9.70
CA GLU A 113 11.91 -12.81 10.16
C GLU A 113 12.64 -11.50 10.54
N PHE A 114 12.39 -10.43 9.80
CA PHE A 114 12.98 -9.09 10.03
C PHE A 114 12.21 -8.22 11.06
N LEU A 115 11.13 -8.74 11.66
CA LEU A 115 10.36 -8.08 12.75
C LEU A 115 10.17 -8.98 13.98
N GLN A 116 10.83 -10.14 14.01
CA GLN A 116 10.73 -11.09 15.12
C GLN A 116 11.40 -10.58 16.40
N ASP A 117 12.39 -9.68 16.28
CA ASP A 117 12.97 -9.02 17.44
C ASP A 117 12.01 -7.95 17.99
N LYS A 118 11.74 -8.03 19.29
CA LYS A 118 10.92 -7.06 20.00
C LYS A 118 11.47 -5.63 19.89
N ALA A 119 12.80 -5.47 19.81
CA ALA A 119 13.41 -4.16 19.61
C ALA A 119 13.08 -3.60 18.22
N GLN A 120 13.18 -4.40 17.17
CA GLN A 120 12.83 -4.02 15.80
C GLN A 120 11.33 -3.68 15.67
N LEU A 121 10.45 -4.47 16.29
CA LEU A 121 9.03 -4.17 16.32
C LEU A 121 8.73 -2.86 17.07
N ALA A 122 9.39 -2.63 18.21
CA ALA A 122 9.22 -1.40 18.98
C ALA A 122 9.70 -0.17 18.19
N GLU A 123 10.82 -0.27 17.49
CA GLU A 123 11.32 0.77 16.60
C GLU A 123 10.33 1.07 15.46
N ALA A 124 9.85 0.02 14.78
CA ALA A 124 8.89 0.17 13.69
C ALA A 124 7.54 0.76 14.15
N LEU A 125 7.07 0.41 15.36
CA LEU A 125 5.90 1.06 15.97
C LEU A 125 6.19 2.52 16.32
N GLY A 126 7.39 2.82 16.84
CA GLY A 126 7.82 4.19 17.14
C GLY A 126 7.88 5.08 15.89
N LEU A 127 8.21 4.53 14.72
CA LEU A 127 8.11 5.25 13.45
C LEU A 127 6.66 5.65 13.12
N ILE A 128 5.69 4.75 13.35
CA ILE A 128 4.27 5.07 13.14
C ILE A 128 3.83 6.18 14.10
N ASP A 129 4.23 6.10 15.37
CA ASP A 129 3.88 7.11 16.38
C ASP A 129 4.49 8.49 16.06
N GLY A 130 5.74 8.52 15.60
CA GLY A 130 6.40 9.75 15.16
C GLY A 130 5.70 10.39 13.96
N VAL A 131 5.29 9.58 12.98
CA VAL A 131 4.53 10.03 11.82
C VAL A 131 3.15 10.57 12.21
N GLU A 132 2.42 9.87 13.08
CA GLU A 132 1.10 10.32 13.58
C GLU A 132 1.22 11.67 14.30
N ALA A 133 2.25 11.84 15.13
CA ALA A 133 2.51 13.09 15.82
C ALA A 133 2.80 14.25 14.85
N MET A 134 3.56 13.99 13.78
CA MET A 134 3.82 14.99 12.74
C MET A 134 2.55 15.37 11.97
N GLN A 135 1.70 14.41 11.60
CA GLN A 135 0.43 14.70 10.90
C GLN A 135 -0.56 15.45 11.80
N GLY A 136 -0.64 15.11 13.08
CA GLY A 136 -1.48 15.84 14.04
C GLY A 136 -1.14 17.33 14.11
N ASN A 137 0.11 17.70 13.81
CA ASN A 137 0.61 19.07 13.82
C ASN A 137 0.41 19.82 12.48
N THR A 138 0.08 19.12 11.38
CA THR A 138 -0.17 19.74 10.06
C THR A 138 -1.63 20.11 9.81
N GLY A 139 -2.55 19.77 10.73
CA GLY A 139 -3.98 20.06 10.59
C GLY A 139 -4.69 19.24 9.50
N ILE A 140 -4.00 18.28 8.87
CA ILE A 140 -4.57 17.34 7.90
C ILE A 140 -5.55 16.44 8.64
N ARG A 141 -6.85 16.66 8.42
CA ARG A 141 -7.93 15.96 9.12
C ARG A 141 -7.85 14.44 8.91
N ARG A 142 -8.14 13.71 9.98
CA ARG A 142 -8.36 12.25 10.02
C ARG A 142 -9.52 11.89 9.08
N ASN A 143 -9.25 11.53 7.84
CA ASN A 143 -10.28 10.93 7.01
C ASN A 143 -10.28 9.41 7.23
N TRP A 144 -11.08 9.05 8.22
CA TRP A 144 -11.61 7.71 8.49
C TRP A 144 -12.03 6.99 7.21
N PHE A 145 -11.24 6.03 6.74
CA PHE A 145 -11.60 5.11 5.65
C PHE A 145 -12.17 3.79 6.19
N CYS A 146 -11.62 3.25 7.28
CA CYS A 146 -11.88 1.87 7.71
C CYS A 146 -13.20 1.64 8.51
N GLY A 147 -13.88 2.69 8.97
CA GLY A 147 -15.14 2.56 9.71
C GLY A 147 -16.31 1.94 8.95
N ASN A 148 -16.38 2.17 7.64
CA ASN A 148 -17.53 1.83 6.80
C ASN A 148 -17.41 0.50 6.04
N VAL A 149 -16.23 -0.13 6.04
CA VAL A 149 -16.00 -1.38 5.30
C VAL A 149 -16.45 -2.60 6.10
N ARG A 150 -16.42 -2.53 7.44
CA ARG A 150 -17.01 -3.57 8.32
C ARG A 150 -18.54 -3.68 8.20
N SER A 151 -19.21 -2.71 7.58
CA SER A 151 -20.68 -2.63 7.45
C SER A 151 -21.19 -2.85 6.02
N GLY A 152 -20.35 -3.29 5.07
CA GLY A 152 -20.80 -3.66 3.72
C GLY A 152 -21.02 -2.50 2.74
N GLY A 153 -20.35 -1.36 2.95
CA GLY A 153 -20.34 -0.25 1.99
C GLY A 153 -19.53 -0.58 0.72
N ASN A 154 -19.96 -0.03 -0.43
CA ASN A 154 -19.28 -0.20 -1.71
C ASN A 154 -18.06 0.74 -1.81
N PHE A 155 -16.87 0.18 -2.07
CA PHE A 155 -15.58 0.89 -2.02
C PHE A 155 -15.48 2.08 -2.98
N GLY A 156 -16.05 1.95 -4.20
CA GLY A 156 -16.01 3.02 -5.21
C GLY A 156 -16.73 4.31 -4.79
N GLU A 157 -17.79 4.20 -3.97
CA GLU A 157 -18.55 5.37 -3.50
C GLU A 157 -17.81 6.19 -2.44
N VAL A 158 -16.85 5.58 -1.74
CA VAL A 158 -16.05 6.24 -0.70
C VAL A 158 -14.98 7.13 -1.34
N TRP A 159 -14.38 6.65 -2.42
CA TRP A 159 -13.38 7.40 -3.20
C TRP A 159 -14.00 8.53 -4.04
N ASP A 160 -15.16 8.31 -4.67
CA ASP A 160 -15.85 9.38 -5.43
C ASP A 160 -16.24 10.57 -4.53
N LYS A 161 -16.68 10.31 -3.28
CA LYS A 161 -16.94 11.37 -2.29
C LYS A 161 -15.69 12.15 -1.88
N GLN A 162 -14.53 11.51 -1.90
CA GLN A 162 -13.25 12.15 -1.59
C GLN A 162 -12.77 13.07 -2.73
N ARG A 163 -13.15 12.75 -3.97
CA ARG A 163 -12.94 13.59 -5.16
C ARG A 163 -13.84 14.84 -5.13
N ASP A 164 -15.07 14.71 -4.65
CA ASP A 164 -16.06 15.80 -4.57
C ASP A 164 -15.80 16.79 -3.43
N LEU A 165 -15.16 16.38 -2.33
CA LEU A 165 -14.83 17.28 -1.20
C LEU A 165 -13.74 18.32 -1.51
N ARG A 166 -13.23 18.39 -2.74
CA ARG A 166 -12.27 19.42 -3.19
C ARG A 166 -12.73 20.21 -4.42
N SER A 167 -13.95 19.97 -4.93
CA SER A 167 -14.54 20.81 -5.98
C SER A 167 -15.31 22.01 -5.43
N VAL A 168 -15.32 22.21 -4.11
CA VAL A 168 -16.07 23.30 -3.44
C VAL A 168 -15.18 24.48 -3.02
N ASP A 169 -13.86 24.42 -3.24
CA ASP A 169 -12.95 25.56 -3.10
C ASP A 169 -12.22 25.77 -4.44
N GLY A 170 -12.90 26.46 -5.36
CA GLY A 170 -12.42 26.90 -6.67
C GLY A 170 -13.45 27.77 -7.37
#